data_AF-A0A510KJP9-F1
#
_entry.id   AF-A0A510KJP9-F1
#
_cell.length_a   1.000
_cell.length_b   1.000
_cell.length_c   1.000
_cell.angle_alpha   90.00
_cell.angle_beta   90.00
_cell.angle_gamma   90.00
#
_symmetry.space_group_name_H-M   'P 1'
#
loop_
_entity.id
_entity.type
_entity.pdbx_description
1 polymer ?
#
loop_
_entity_poly.entity_id
_entity_poly.type
_entity_poly.pdbx_seq_one_letter_code
_entity_poly.pdbx_strand_id
1 'polypeptide(L)'
;MEKILIEIKKQKDNYKEIQEFFKFFLNYIKPDRIGIVASFTNKNYYKKFNEKKFFEEISDEKYRNKYVTIELDTDDFTGAIVYNPNRMYVSMSKEIYMENEKDIDNFISNIFQKTSADIGFIEDMKYSFLINEEDIGRFKRKGGVVTDDNTVMLGSQLRIDISKNPGHTKTINGLPIGVYWKMWIGHGYYKYLSQKKLSDYSNCYENVELKDGSRKIVMTKTLDEFISKKTDDMKWDFREKMELKKVEKMLYNLPEEDIPDGELLEETIISKDGKAEYTLTYFDDNMEWMEKAYATKYYLIKHLLDEEGNWMSEDGEMTKTGWMKNLDFEKLYNGEI
;
A
#
# COMPACT_ATOMS: atom_id res chain seq x y z
N MET A 1 15.21 14.30 -11.10
CA MET A 1 14.46 13.40 -11.98
C MET A 1 13.02 13.34 -11.49
N GLU A 2 12.08 13.71 -12.34
CA GLU A 2 10.64 13.57 -12.04
C GLU A 2 10.27 12.09 -12.08
N LYS A 3 9.44 11.64 -11.13
CA LYS A 3 9.07 10.24 -10.98
C LYS A 3 7.56 10.09 -11.12
N ILE A 4 7.15 9.11 -11.89
CA ILE A 4 5.77 8.67 -11.95
C ILE A 4 5.59 7.42 -11.09
N LEU A 5 4.37 7.23 -10.59
CA LEU A 5 3.90 6.01 -9.96
C LEU A 5 2.86 5.38 -10.88
N ILE A 6 2.95 4.07 -11.07
CA ILE A 6 1.95 3.22 -11.71
C ILE A 6 1.54 2.21 -10.65
N GLU A 7 0.25 2.13 -10.31
CA GLU A 7 -0.27 1.14 -9.35
C GLU A 7 -1.44 0.38 -9.96
N ILE A 8 -1.52 -0.93 -9.69
CA ILE A 8 -2.66 -1.79 -10.00
C ILE A 8 -3.03 -2.55 -8.73
N LYS A 9 -4.23 -2.28 -8.20
CA LYS A 9 -4.82 -2.98 -7.06
C LYS A 9 -5.74 -4.10 -7.53
N LYS A 10 -5.60 -5.28 -6.94
CA LYS A 10 -6.33 -6.51 -7.26
C LYS A 10 -6.80 -7.20 -5.97
N GLN A 11 -7.79 -8.07 -6.08
CA GLN A 11 -8.31 -8.83 -4.92
C GLN A 11 -7.69 -10.22 -4.74
N LYS A 12 -6.99 -10.73 -5.76
CA LYS A 12 -6.48 -12.11 -5.74
C LYS A 12 -5.04 -12.17 -6.17
N ASP A 13 -4.29 -12.99 -5.46
CA ASP A 13 -2.94 -13.30 -5.83
C ASP A 13 -2.86 -14.26 -7.01
N ASN A 14 -2.07 -13.87 -8.00
CA ASN A 14 -1.79 -14.70 -9.16
C ASN A 14 -0.35 -14.49 -9.61
N TYR A 15 0.48 -15.45 -9.20
CA TYR A 15 1.93 -15.40 -9.32
C TYR A 15 2.42 -15.25 -10.76
N LYS A 16 1.72 -15.84 -11.73
CA LYS A 16 2.12 -15.79 -13.15
C LYS A 16 2.04 -14.37 -13.72
N GLU A 17 0.98 -13.65 -13.40
CA GLU A 17 0.72 -12.28 -13.85
C GLU A 17 1.64 -11.29 -13.12
N ILE A 18 1.98 -11.58 -11.86
CA ILE A 18 3.01 -10.83 -11.12
C ILE A 18 4.35 -10.97 -11.85
N GLN A 19 4.76 -12.18 -12.22
CA GLN A 19 5.98 -12.38 -13.00
C GLN A 19 5.94 -11.65 -14.34
N GLU A 20 4.81 -11.68 -15.04
CA GLU A 20 4.62 -10.95 -16.30
C GLU A 20 4.81 -9.43 -16.11
N PHE A 21 4.21 -8.87 -15.05
CA PHE A 21 4.37 -7.47 -14.64
C PHE A 21 5.83 -7.10 -14.38
N PHE A 22 6.53 -7.87 -13.54
CA PHE A 22 7.94 -7.61 -13.25
C PHE A 22 8.82 -7.69 -14.50
N LYS A 23 8.67 -8.75 -15.31
CA LYS A 23 9.47 -8.95 -16.53
C LYS A 23 9.29 -7.82 -17.54
N PHE A 24 8.08 -7.28 -17.65
CA PHE A 24 7.83 -6.15 -18.53
C PHE A 24 8.62 -4.91 -18.08
N PHE A 25 8.55 -4.56 -16.80
CA PHE A 25 9.19 -3.34 -16.28
C PHE A 25 10.72 -3.44 -16.14
N LEU A 26 11.26 -4.65 -16.02
CA LEU A 26 12.71 -4.89 -16.07
C LEU A 26 13.37 -4.51 -17.42
N ASN A 27 12.58 -4.30 -18.49
CA ASN A 27 13.10 -3.77 -19.74
C ASN A 27 13.40 -2.26 -19.67
N TYR A 28 12.77 -1.55 -18.74
CA TYR A 28 12.87 -0.09 -18.59
C TYR A 28 13.65 0.32 -17.36
N ILE A 29 13.60 -0.50 -16.30
CA ILE A 29 14.26 -0.26 -15.02
C ILE A 29 15.35 -1.33 -14.89
N LYS A 30 16.60 -0.90 -14.73
CA LYS A 30 17.77 -1.79 -14.63
C LYS A 30 18.31 -1.81 -13.20
N PRO A 31 17.68 -2.58 -12.29
CA PRO A 31 18.06 -2.56 -10.88
C PRO A 31 19.47 -3.10 -10.66
N ASP A 32 20.24 -2.37 -9.85
CA ASP A 32 21.52 -2.82 -9.34
C ASP A 32 21.34 -3.73 -8.13
N ARG A 33 20.28 -3.46 -7.36
CA ARG A 33 19.98 -4.10 -6.09
C ARG A 33 18.56 -4.59 -6.05
N ILE A 34 18.38 -5.63 -5.25
CA ILE A 34 17.08 -6.07 -4.80
C ILE A 34 17.06 -6.01 -3.28
N GLY A 35 16.05 -5.37 -2.73
CA GLY A 35 15.56 -5.52 -1.38
C GLY A 35 14.33 -6.42 -1.39
N ILE A 36 14.22 -7.34 -0.45
CA ILE A 36 12.96 -8.02 -0.16
C ILE A 36 12.66 -7.73 1.29
N VAL A 37 11.52 -7.07 1.51
CA VAL A 37 10.96 -6.73 2.81
C VAL A 37 9.64 -7.49 2.91
N ALA A 38 9.65 -8.57 3.67
CA ALA A 38 8.45 -9.33 3.96
C ALA A 38 7.88 -8.86 5.31
N SER A 39 6.58 -8.61 5.36
CA SER A 39 5.88 -8.22 6.60
C SER A 39 6.12 -9.21 7.74
N PHE A 40 6.20 -10.50 7.39
CA PHE A 40 6.38 -11.60 8.32
C PHE A 40 7.83 -11.87 8.68
N THR A 41 8.79 -10.99 8.34
CA THR A 41 10.16 -11.11 8.86
C THR A 41 10.89 -9.78 8.94
N ASN A 42 11.73 -9.61 9.97
CA ASN A 42 12.63 -8.45 10.07
C ASN A 42 13.83 -8.51 9.11
N LYS A 43 13.95 -9.58 8.31
CA LYS A 43 15.03 -9.73 7.37
C LYS A 43 14.84 -8.85 6.14
N ASN A 44 15.72 -7.87 6.01
CA ASN A 44 15.85 -7.13 4.78
C ASN A 44 16.89 -7.78 3.87
N TYR A 45 16.44 -8.41 2.78
CA TYR A 45 17.34 -9.04 1.81
C TYR A 45 17.87 -8.02 0.81
N TYR A 46 18.79 -7.15 1.23
CA TYR A 46 19.49 -6.25 0.30
C TYR A 46 20.68 -6.97 -0.35
N LYS A 47 20.54 -7.37 -1.61
CA LYS A 47 21.58 -8.07 -2.37
C LYS A 47 21.74 -7.46 -3.76
N LYS A 48 22.86 -7.74 -4.41
CA LYS A 48 23.04 -7.44 -5.84
C LYS A 48 21.94 -8.16 -6.64
N PHE A 49 21.29 -7.44 -7.54
CA PHE A 49 20.19 -7.98 -8.33
C PHE A 49 20.66 -9.18 -9.16
N ASN A 50 19.85 -10.24 -9.14
CA ASN A 50 19.97 -11.40 -10.01
C ASN A 50 18.56 -11.89 -10.33
N GLU A 51 18.14 -11.73 -11.58
CA GLU A 51 16.77 -12.01 -12.03
C GLU A 51 16.32 -13.45 -11.70
N LYS A 52 17.18 -14.45 -11.93
CA LYS A 52 16.85 -15.85 -11.64
C LYS A 52 16.61 -16.08 -10.15
N LYS A 53 17.53 -15.63 -9.29
CA LYS A 53 17.39 -15.74 -7.83
C LYS A 53 16.20 -14.94 -7.31
N PHE A 54 15.90 -13.81 -7.94
CA PHE A 54 14.72 -13.01 -7.61
C PHE A 54 13.45 -13.81 -7.83
N PHE A 55 13.26 -14.38 -9.03
CA PHE A 55 12.07 -15.17 -9.33
C PHE A 55 11.98 -16.45 -8.49
N GLU A 56 13.11 -17.08 -8.16
CA GLU A 56 13.17 -18.18 -7.20
C GLU A 56 12.66 -17.74 -5.82
N GLU A 57 13.18 -16.65 -5.27
CA GLU A 57 12.79 -16.17 -3.94
C GLU A 57 11.31 -15.79 -3.89
N ILE A 58 10.78 -15.04 -4.86
CA ILE A 58 9.36 -14.67 -4.83
C ILE A 58 8.40 -15.83 -5.15
N SER A 59 8.92 -16.95 -5.70
CA SER A 59 8.14 -18.17 -5.89
C SER A 59 8.08 -19.05 -4.64
N ASP A 60 8.86 -18.74 -3.61
CA ASP A 60 8.92 -19.53 -2.38
C ASP A 60 7.55 -19.53 -1.70
N GLU A 61 7.07 -20.72 -1.35
CA GLU A 61 5.75 -20.94 -0.78
C GLU A 61 5.54 -20.16 0.52
N LYS A 62 6.63 -19.87 1.27
CA LYS A 62 6.56 -19.05 2.48
C LYS A 62 6.07 -17.61 2.22
N TYR A 63 6.22 -17.09 1.00
CA TYR A 63 5.75 -15.76 0.62
C TYR A 63 4.33 -15.78 0.00
N ARG A 64 3.74 -16.96 -0.22
CA ARG A 64 2.46 -17.08 -0.91
C ARG A 64 1.34 -16.46 -0.08
N ASN A 65 0.56 -15.55 -0.68
CA ASN A 65 -0.51 -14.77 -0.03
C ASN A 65 -0.02 -13.87 1.12
N LYS A 66 1.30 -13.65 1.26
CA LYS A 66 1.86 -12.82 2.33
C LYS A 66 2.27 -11.46 1.83
N TYR A 67 2.18 -10.44 2.68
CA TYR A 67 2.64 -9.11 2.33
C TYR A 67 4.17 -9.13 2.17
N VAL A 68 4.63 -9.00 0.92
CA VAL A 68 6.04 -8.96 0.55
C VAL A 68 6.27 -7.78 -0.38
N THR A 69 6.94 -6.76 0.14
CA THR A 69 7.50 -5.67 -0.65
C THR A 69 8.82 -6.13 -1.22
N ILE A 70 8.90 -6.34 -2.54
CA ILE A 70 10.21 -6.37 -3.21
C ILE A 70 10.52 -4.95 -3.63
N GLU A 71 11.73 -4.47 -3.39
CA GLU A 71 12.21 -3.18 -3.89
C GLU A 71 13.36 -3.43 -4.84
N LEU A 72 13.15 -3.13 -6.12
CA LEU A 72 14.21 -3.14 -7.12
C LEU A 72 14.80 -1.73 -7.20
N ASP A 73 15.89 -1.48 -6.47
CA ASP A 73 16.51 -0.16 -6.45
C ASP A 73 17.65 -0.07 -7.45
N THR A 74 17.74 1.10 -8.05
CA THR A 74 18.72 1.45 -9.07
C THR A 74 19.60 2.53 -8.45
N ASP A 75 20.92 2.37 -8.46
CA ASP A 75 21.81 3.39 -7.89
C ASP A 75 21.68 4.74 -8.65
N ASP A 76 21.12 4.71 -9.87
CA ASP A 76 20.77 5.88 -10.71
C ASP A 76 19.35 6.45 -10.48
N PHE A 77 18.59 5.89 -9.53
CA PHE A 77 17.20 6.26 -9.18
C PHE A 77 16.16 6.18 -10.31
N THR A 78 16.42 5.42 -11.38
CA THR A 78 15.53 5.27 -12.55
C THR A 78 14.16 4.65 -12.22
N GLY A 79 14.04 3.86 -11.15
CA GLY A 79 12.74 3.35 -10.72
C GLY A 79 12.80 2.39 -9.53
N ALA A 80 11.62 1.95 -9.10
CA ALA A 80 11.44 0.86 -8.16
C ALA A 80 10.20 0.05 -8.53
N ILE A 81 10.30 -1.27 -8.55
CA ILE A 81 9.15 -2.15 -8.76
C ILE A 81 8.86 -2.84 -7.46
N VAL A 82 7.61 -2.80 -7.05
CA VAL A 82 7.16 -3.37 -5.80
C VAL A 82 5.86 -4.13 -5.95
N TYR A 83 5.86 -5.26 -5.26
CA TYR A 83 4.73 -6.16 -5.20
C TYR A 83 4.15 -6.19 -3.80
N ASN A 84 2.90 -6.61 -3.71
CA ASN A 84 2.15 -6.95 -2.53
C ASN A 84 0.93 -7.78 -3.00
N PRO A 85 0.41 -8.72 -2.20
CA PRO A 85 -0.75 -9.54 -2.54
C PRO A 85 -1.94 -8.78 -3.17
N ASN A 86 -2.17 -7.56 -2.71
CA ASN A 86 -3.32 -6.75 -3.11
C ASN A 86 -2.96 -5.58 -4.04
N ARG A 87 -1.67 -5.39 -4.37
CA ARG A 87 -1.22 -4.30 -5.26
C ARG A 87 0.11 -4.59 -5.94
N MET A 88 0.22 -4.21 -7.21
CA MET A 88 1.48 -4.12 -7.94
C MET A 88 1.75 -2.64 -8.17
N TYR A 89 2.96 -2.16 -7.84
CA TYR A 89 3.33 -0.78 -8.11
C TYR A 89 4.72 -0.64 -8.71
N VAL A 90 4.88 0.36 -9.57
CA VAL A 90 6.16 0.74 -10.20
C VAL A 90 6.31 2.24 -10.04
N SER A 91 7.44 2.68 -9.50
CA SER A 91 7.92 4.03 -9.71
C SER A 91 8.96 4.03 -10.82
N MET A 92 8.93 5.03 -11.71
CA MET A 92 9.93 5.16 -12.77
C MET A 92 10.14 6.62 -13.16
N SER A 93 11.26 6.89 -13.84
CA SER A 93 11.50 8.20 -14.47
C SER A 93 10.34 8.57 -15.41
N LYS A 94 9.84 9.80 -15.25
CA LYS A 94 8.82 10.36 -16.15
C LYS A 94 9.29 10.32 -17.61
N GLU A 95 10.55 10.63 -17.87
CA GLU A 95 11.12 10.66 -19.24
C GLU A 95 11.03 9.28 -19.90
N ILE A 96 11.49 8.24 -19.20
CA ILE A 96 11.42 6.84 -19.70
C ILE A 96 9.97 6.44 -19.98
N TYR A 97 9.04 6.81 -19.10
CA TYR A 97 7.64 6.53 -19.33
C TYR A 97 7.10 7.27 -20.56
N MET A 98 7.37 8.57 -20.71
CA MET A 98 6.84 9.36 -21.83
C MET A 98 7.37 8.87 -23.18
N GLU A 99 8.63 8.42 -23.25
CA GLU A 99 9.22 7.81 -24.45
C GLU A 99 8.55 6.48 -24.84
N ASN A 100 7.98 5.77 -23.87
CA ASN A 100 7.43 4.42 -24.01
C ASN A 100 5.93 4.36 -23.68
N GLU A 101 5.25 5.51 -23.65
CA GLU A 101 3.91 5.67 -23.07
C GLU A 101 2.90 4.67 -23.65
N LYS A 102 2.89 4.54 -24.98
CA LYS A 102 1.95 3.67 -25.69
C LYS A 102 2.14 2.20 -25.33
N ASP A 103 3.38 1.74 -25.24
CA ASP A 103 3.70 0.35 -24.95
C ASP A 103 3.36 0.01 -23.50
N ILE A 104 3.67 0.92 -22.58
CA ILE A 104 3.35 0.80 -21.16
C ILE A 104 1.82 0.84 -20.95
N ASP A 105 1.10 1.81 -21.51
CA ASP A 105 -0.37 1.90 -21.41
C ASP A 105 -1.08 0.64 -21.91
N ASN A 106 -0.61 0.09 -23.04
CA ASN A 106 -1.14 -1.14 -23.61
C ASN A 106 -0.88 -2.34 -22.69
N PHE A 107 0.33 -2.42 -22.14
CA PHE A 107 0.67 -3.46 -21.18
C PHE A 107 -0.20 -3.38 -19.92
N ILE A 108 -0.34 -2.18 -19.34
CA ILE A 108 -1.19 -1.94 -18.16
C ILE A 108 -2.63 -2.32 -18.45
N SER A 109 -3.18 -1.92 -19.59
CA SER A 109 -4.55 -2.30 -19.98
C SER A 109 -4.72 -3.82 -20.12
N ASN A 110 -3.71 -4.52 -20.64
CA ASN A 110 -3.76 -5.98 -20.80
C ASN A 110 -3.66 -6.70 -19.46
N ILE A 111 -2.69 -6.35 -18.62
CA ILE A 111 -2.48 -7.00 -17.31
C ILE A 111 -3.65 -6.69 -16.36
N PHE A 112 -4.22 -5.49 -16.44
CA PHE A 112 -5.40 -5.09 -15.68
C PHE A 112 -6.60 -6.02 -15.95
N GLN A 113 -6.92 -6.26 -17.22
CA GLN A 113 -7.98 -7.19 -17.64
C GLN A 113 -7.66 -8.63 -17.23
N LYS A 114 -6.43 -9.11 -17.46
CA LYS A 114 -6.00 -10.47 -17.10
C LYS A 114 -6.13 -10.76 -15.60
N THR A 115 -5.81 -9.78 -14.77
CA THR A 115 -5.85 -9.91 -13.30
C THR A 115 -7.22 -9.62 -12.70
N SER A 116 -8.18 -9.15 -13.51
CA SER A 116 -9.48 -8.65 -13.01
C SER A 116 -9.28 -7.65 -11.86
N ALA A 117 -8.31 -6.74 -12.03
CA ALA A 117 -7.96 -5.75 -11.03
C ALA A 117 -9.14 -4.80 -10.75
N ASP A 118 -9.20 -4.28 -9.52
CA ASP A 118 -10.26 -3.36 -9.10
C ASP A 118 -9.98 -1.95 -9.64
N ILE A 119 -8.77 -1.46 -9.44
CA ILE A 119 -8.37 -0.12 -9.86
C ILE A 119 -6.89 -0.08 -10.19
N GLY A 120 -6.55 0.62 -11.26
CA GLY A 120 -5.17 0.96 -11.61
C GLY A 120 -5.06 2.44 -11.92
N PHE A 121 -3.90 3.04 -11.67
CA PHE A 121 -3.70 4.46 -11.91
C PHE A 121 -2.24 4.82 -12.19
N ILE A 122 -2.07 6.00 -12.81
CA ILE A 122 -0.77 6.64 -13.03
C ILE A 122 -0.81 8.07 -12.49
N GLU A 123 0.23 8.46 -11.74
CA GLU A 123 0.38 9.80 -11.18
C GLU A 123 1.83 10.27 -11.08
N ASP A 124 2.02 11.59 -10.97
CA ASP A 124 3.32 12.18 -10.61
C ASP A 124 3.51 12.09 -9.09
N MET A 125 4.64 11.53 -8.65
CA MET A 125 4.89 11.29 -7.22
C MET A 125 5.04 12.59 -6.42
N LYS A 126 5.61 13.65 -7.02
CA LYS A 126 5.79 14.93 -6.31
C LYS A 126 4.45 15.64 -6.18
N TYR A 127 3.63 15.63 -7.23
CA TYR A 127 2.28 16.16 -7.21
C TYR A 127 1.42 15.42 -6.19
N SER A 128 1.39 14.08 -6.25
CA SER A 128 0.67 13.20 -5.31
C SER A 128 1.09 13.47 -3.86
N PHE A 129 2.38 13.67 -3.61
CA PHE A 129 2.86 14.08 -2.29
C PHE A 129 2.28 15.43 -1.86
N LEU A 130 2.41 16.47 -2.71
CA LEU A 130 2.03 17.83 -2.34
C LEU A 130 0.52 17.98 -2.12
N ILE A 131 -0.32 17.31 -2.91
CA ILE A 131 -1.77 17.42 -2.75
C ILE A 131 -2.30 16.68 -1.52
N ASN A 132 -1.50 15.79 -0.91
CA ASN A 132 -1.89 14.93 0.20
C ASN A 132 -1.11 15.17 1.50
N GLU A 133 -0.12 16.07 1.53
CA GLU A 133 0.71 16.34 2.71
C GLU A 133 0.08 17.43 3.60
N GLU A 134 -0.32 17.05 4.81
CA GLU A 134 -0.86 17.96 5.83
C GLU A 134 0.24 18.67 6.64
N ASP A 135 1.42 18.04 6.78
CA ASP A 135 2.53 18.61 7.57
C ASP A 135 3.22 19.74 6.81
N ILE A 136 3.17 20.94 7.41
CA ILE A 136 3.74 22.16 6.83
C ILE A 136 5.24 22.02 6.56
N GLY A 137 5.98 21.37 7.46
CA GLY A 137 7.43 21.21 7.33
C GLY A 137 7.80 20.33 6.13
N ARG A 138 7.15 19.17 6.00
CA ARG A 138 7.31 18.22 4.90
C ARG A 138 6.86 18.82 3.58
N PHE A 139 5.72 19.51 3.56
CA PHE A 139 5.18 20.20 2.39
C PHE A 139 6.18 21.23 1.83
N LYS A 140 6.73 22.10 2.70
CA LYS A 140 7.76 23.07 2.32
C LYS A 140 9.03 22.41 1.81
N ARG A 141 9.51 21.34 2.47
CA ARG A 141 10.71 20.59 2.04
C ARG A 141 10.59 20.01 0.64
N LYS A 142 9.38 19.70 0.16
CA LYS A 142 9.13 19.22 -1.21
C LYS A 142 8.80 20.34 -2.20
N GLY A 143 8.93 21.60 -1.79
CA GLY A 143 8.74 22.78 -2.64
C GLY A 143 7.32 23.33 -2.65
N GLY A 144 6.46 22.92 -1.72
CA GLY A 144 5.12 23.49 -1.54
C GLY A 144 5.18 24.92 -0.98
N VAL A 145 4.25 25.77 -1.43
CA VAL A 145 4.11 27.16 -0.97
C VAL A 145 2.94 27.24 0.00
N VAL A 146 3.20 27.69 1.22
CA VAL A 146 2.19 27.81 2.28
C VAL A 146 1.54 29.19 2.23
N THR A 147 0.21 29.21 2.24
CA THR A 147 -0.63 30.42 2.19
C THR A 147 -1.77 30.29 3.21
N ASP A 148 -2.40 31.42 3.55
CA ASP A 148 -3.57 31.39 4.44
C ASP A 148 -4.73 30.60 3.79
N ASP A 149 -4.87 30.70 2.46
CA ASP A 149 -5.92 30.00 1.71
C ASP A 149 -5.78 28.47 1.72
N ASN A 150 -4.56 27.94 1.84
CA ASN A 150 -4.29 26.49 1.81
C ASN A 150 -3.96 25.90 3.17
N THR A 151 -4.20 26.64 4.25
CA THR A 151 -4.02 26.16 5.62
C THR A 151 -5.34 26.11 6.38
N VAL A 152 -5.36 25.30 7.42
CA VAL A 152 -6.48 25.17 8.35
C VAL A 152 -5.96 24.92 9.76
N MET A 153 -6.64 25.47 10.76
CA MET A 153 -6.40 25.17 12.16
C MET A 153 -7.19 23.92 12.56
N LEU A 154 -6.49 22.86 12.93
CA LEU A 154 -7.08 21.64 13.49
C LEU A 154 -6.65 21.53 14.96
N GLY A 155 -7.58 21.89 15.86
CA GLY A 155 -7.25 22.12 17.27
C GLY A 155 -6.26 23.29 17.41
N SER A 156 -5.12 23.03 18.04
CA SER A 156 -4.02 24.00 18.22
C SER A 156 -2.96 23.94 17.11
N GLN A 157 -3.10 23.06 16.12
CA GLN A 157 -2.09 22.85 15.09
C GLN A 157 -2.52 23.45 13.75
N LEU A 158 -1.64 24.25 13.16
CA LEU A 158 -1.78 24.70 11.77
C LEU A 158 -1.31 23.60 10.83
N ARG A 159 -2.17 23.23 9.86
CA ARG A 159 -1.90 22.20 8.85
C ARG A 159 -2.23 22.69 7.45
N ILE A 160 -1.71 22.02 6.44
CA ILE A 160 -2.17 22.19 5.06
C ILE A 160 -3.58 21.61 4.93
N ASP A 161 -4.50 22.37 4.36
CA ASP A 161 -5.87 21.95 4.09
C ASP A 161 -5.94 21.15 2.78
N ILE A 162 -5.67 19.85 2.88
CA ILE A 162 -5.71 18.95 1.71
C ILE A 162 -7.09 18.84 1.08
N SER A 163 -8.17 19.18 1.81
CA SER A 163 -9.54 19.09 1.30
C SER A 163 -9.83 20.10 0.19
N LYS A 164 -9.00 21.16 0.10
CA LYS A 164 -9.05 22.17 -0.97
C LYS A 164 -8.27 21.76 -2.22
N ASN A 165 -7.50 20.68 -2.17
CA ASN A 165 -6.71 20.24 -3.31
C ASN A 165 -7.56 19.34 -4.22
N PRO A 166 -7.87 19.71 -5.47
CA PRO A 166 -8.75 18.92 -6.34
C PRO A 166 -8.23 17.51 -6.62
N GLY A 167 -6.91 17.37 -6.69
CA GLY A 167 -6.24 16.09 -6.94
C GLY A 167 -6.05 15.21 -5.70
N HIS A 168 -6.40 15.66 -4.48
CA HIS A 168 -6.11 14.87 -3.28
C HIS A 168 -6.75 13.47 -3.35
N THR A 169 -6.06 12.48 -2.81
CA THR A 169 -6.45 11.08 -2.86
C THR A 169 -6.42 10.51 -1.45
N LYS A 170 -7.25 9.51 -1.18
CA LYS A 170 -7.25 8.79 0.10
C LYS A 170 -7.24 7.31 -0.15
N THR A 171 -6.57 6.55 0.71
CA THR A 171 -6.77 5.10 0.78
C THR A 171 -7.67 4.81 1.96
N ILE A 172 -8.85 4.24 1.73
CA ILE A 172 -9.83 3.89 2.78
C ILE A 172 -10.16 2.40 2.63
N ASN A 173 -9.98 1.62 3.70
CA ASN A 173 -10.11 0.16 3.71
C ASN A 173 -9.35 -0.48 2.54
N GLY A 174 -8.11 -0.03 2.35
CA GLY A 174 -7.25 -0.46 1.27
C GLY A 174 -7.63 0.06 -0.12
N LEU A 175 -8.72 0.80 -0.33
CA LEU A 175 -9.13 1.26 -1.66
C LEU A 175 -8.69 2.70 -1.95
N PRO A 176 -7.97 2.96 -3.06
CA PRO A 176 -7.54 4.31 -3.44
C PRO A 176 -8.68 5.10 -4.08
N ILE A 177 -9.18 6.12 -3.38
CA ILE A 177 -10.24 7.03 -3.83
C ILE A 177 -9.61 8.37 -4.22
N GLY A 178 -9.81 8.79 -5.47
CA GLY A 178 -9.29 10.06 -5.95
C GLY A 178 -9.46 10.26 -7.45
N VAL A 179 -8.75 11.25 -7.98
CA VAL A 179 -8.65 11.52 -9.42
C VAL A 179 -7.18 11.41 -9.78
N TYR A 180 -6.86 10.57 -10.76
CA TYR A 180 -5.49 10.35 -11.25
C TYR A 180 -5.39 10.76 -12.71
N TRP A 181 -4.17 10.89 -13.25
CA TRP A 181 -4.00 11.28 -14.65
C TRP A 181 -4.59 10.23 -15.60
N LYS A 182 -4.21 8.97 -15.40
CA LYS A 182 -4.80 7.80 -16.07
C LYS A 182 -5.34 6.85 -15.03
N MET A 183 -6.51 6.29 -15.29
CA MET A 183 -7.21 5.37 -14.41
C MET A 183 -7.76 4.19 -15.19
N TRP A 184 -7.66 3.00 -14.62
CA TRP A 184 -8.33 1.78 -15.05
C TRP A 184 -9.30 1.38 -13.95
N ILE A 185 -10.57 1.26 -14.29
CA ILE A 185 -11.65 0.94 -13.35
C ILE A 185 -12.23 -0.41 -13.73
N GLY A 186 -12.09 -1.38 -12.82
CA GLY A 186 -12.52 -2.76 -13.02
C GLY A 186 -13.85 -3.05 -12.36
N HIS A 187 -14.36 -4.25 -12.62
CA HIS A 187 -15.67 -4.70 -12.17
C HIS A 187 -15.86 -4.62 -10.66
N GLY A 188 -14.82 -4.99 -9.90
CA GLY A 188 -14.88 -4.92 -8.45
C GLY A 188 -15.01 -3.50 -7.93
N TYR A 189 -14.62 -2.47 -8.68
CA TYR A 189 -14.77 -1.07 -8.28
C TYR A 189 -16.16 -0.51 -8.58
N TYR A 190 -16.93 -1.15 -9.47
CA TYR A 190 -18.32 -0.76 -9.77
C TYR A 190 -19.30 -1.03 -8.63
N LYS A 191 -18.88 -1.78 -7.59
CA LYS A 191 -19.63 -1.87 -6.32
C LYS A 191 -19.69 -0.53 -5.59
N TYR A 192 -18.77 0.38 -5.91
CA TYR A 192 -18.64 1.69 -5.28
C TYR A 192 -18.97 2.84 -6.24
N LEU A 193 -18.55 2.73 -7.50
CA LEU A 193 -18.82 3.73 -8.54
C LEU A 193 -19.86 3.25 -9.54
N SER A 194 -20.77 4.14 -9.93
CA SER A 194 -21.77 3.82 -10.96
C SER A 194 -21.11 3.66 -12.33
N GLN A 195 -21.18 2.45 -12.89
CA GLN A 195 -20.69 2.17 -14.24
C GLN A 195 -21.35 3.08 -15.29
N LYS A 196 -22.65 3.38 -15.14
CA LYS A 196 -23.36 4.31 -16.02
C LYS A 196 -22.76 5.72 -15.94
N LYS A 197 -22.55 6.26 -14.74
CA LYS A 197 -21.95 7.59 -14.57
C LYS A 197 -20.55 7.65 -15.18
N LEU A 198 -19.74 6.62 -14.96
CA LEU A 198 -18.40 6.51 -15.55
C LEU A 198 -18.47 6.45 -17.09
N SER A 199 -19.42 5.72 -17.66
CA SER A 199 -19.62 5.65 -19.11
C SER A 199 -20.10 6.97 -19.71
N ASP A 200 -20.97 7.68 -19.00
CA ASP A 200 -21.55 8.96 -19.45
C ASP A 200 -20.59 10.14 -19.22
N TYR A 201 -19.48 9.94 -18.50
CA TYR A 201 -18.52 11.00 -18.19
C TYR A 201 -17.72 11.41 -19.43
N SER A 202 -17.90 12.65 -19.88
CA SER A 202 -17.28 13.16 -21.11
C SER A 202 -16.25 14.27 -20.90
N ASN A 203 -16.10 14.78 -19.67
CA ASN A 203 -15.16 15.87 -19.35
C ASN A 203 -13.74 15.34 -19.09
N CYS A 204 -13.19 14.60 -20.05
CA CYS A 204 -11.85 14.01 -20.01
C CYS A 204 -11.29 13.88 -21.43
N TYR A 205 -10.02 13.52 -21.53
CA TYR A 205 -9.34 13.32 -22.82
C TYR A 205 -9.74 12.00 -23.51
N GLU A 206 -9.81 10.91 -22.75
CA GLU A 206 -10.17 9.59 -23.25
C GLU A 206 -11.04 8.86 -22.22
N ASN A 207 -12.11 8.22 -22.67
CA ASN A 207 -12.94 7.33 -21.86
C ASN A 207 -13.38 6.13 -22.70
N VAL A 208 -12.73 5.00 -22.49
CA VAL A 208 -12.87 3.81 -23.34
C VAL A 208 -13.20 2.59 -22.50
N GLU A 209 -14.21 1.84 -22.94
CA GLU A 209 -14.51 0.51 -22.42
C GLU A 209 -13.56 -0.53 -23.02
N LEU A 210 -12.94 -1.33 -22.16
CA LEU A 210 -12.04 -2.41 -22.51
C LEU A 210 -12.84 -3.69 -22.83
N LYS A 211 -12.16 -4.71 -23.36
CA LYS A 211 -12.83 -5.92 -23.89
C LYS A 211 -13.61 -6.70 -22.84
N ASP A 212 -13.16 -6.64 -21.58
CA ASP A 212 -13.80 -7.30 -20.46
C ASP A 212 -14.92 -6.46 -19.82
N GLY A 213 -15.18 -5.22 -20.28
CA GLY A 213 -16.14 -4.28 -19.69
C GLY A 213 -15.57 -3.39 -18.58
N SER A 214 -14.28 -3.53 -18.23
CA SER A 214 -13.56 -2.53 -17.46
C SER A 214 -13.34 -1.25 -18.29
N ARG A 215 -12.88 -0.17 -17.66
CA ARG A 215 -12.82 1.15 -18.31
C ARG A 215 -11.47 1.82 -18.10
N LYS A 216 -10.88 2.34 -19.18
CA LYS A 216 -9.74 3.27 -19.13
C LYS A 216 -10.25 4.70 -19.22
N ILE A 217 -9.84 5.55 -18.30
CA ILE A 217 -10.10 6.99 -18.31
C ILE A 217 -8.76 7.73 -18.29
N VAL A 218 -8.57 8.66 -19.20
CA VAL A 218 -7.42 9.57 -19.25
C VAL A 218 -7.95 10.99 -19.08
N MET A 219 -7.58 11.66 -17.99
CA MET A 219 -8.13 12.98 -17.66
C MET A 219 -7.67 14.06 -18.63
N THR A 220 -6.37 14.09 -18.95
CA THR A 220 -5.74 15.11 -19.80
C THR A 220 -4.78 14.47 -20.78
N LYS A 221 -4.44 15.17 -21.87
CA LYS A 221 -3.56 14.62 -22.91
C LYS A 221 -2.15 14.38 -22.38
N THR A 222 -1.67 15.24 -21.50
CA THR A 222 -0.33 15.12 -20.90
C THR A 222 -0.40 15.13 -19.38
N LEU A 223 0.59 14.53 -18.72
CA LEU A 223 0.75 14.59 -17.27
C LEU A 223 0.95 16.02 -16.77
N ASP A 224 1.65 16.86 -17.55
CA ASP A 224 1.89 18.27 -17.18
C ASP A 224 0.62 19.11 -17.17
N GLU A 225 -0.31 18.85 -18.09
CA GLU A 225 -1.65 19.42 -18.05
C GLU A 225 -2.41 18.96 -16.80
N PHE A 226 -2.31 17.68 -16.44
CA PHE A 226 -2.97 17.12 -15.26
C PHE A 226 -2.50 17.78 -13.97
N ILE A 227 -1.20 17.92 -13.74
CA ILE A 227 -0.67 18.48 -12.49
C ILE A 227 -0.82 20.01 -12.42
N SER A 228 -1.17 20.66 -13.53
CA SER A 228 -1.38 22.11 -13.56
C SER A 228 -2.70 22.52 -12.89
N LYS A 229 -2.76 23.78 -12.43
CA LYS A 229 -4.01 24.39 -11.91
C LYS A 229 -5.08 24.60 -12.98
N LYS A 230 -4.72 24.57 -14.28
CA LYS A 230 -5.65 24.81 -15.38
C LYS A 230 -6.72 23.72 -15.50
N THR A 231 -6.49 22.56 -14.89
CA THR A 231 -7.36 21.39 -14.93
C THR A 231 -7.99 21.09 -13.57
N ASP A 232 -7.92 22.03 -12.63
CA ASP A 232 -8.50 21.87 -11.29
C ASP A 232 -10.02 21.76 -11.33
N ASP A 233 -10.71 22.55 -12.16
CA ASP A 233 -12.15 22.46 -12.37
C ASP A 233 -12.57 21.08 -12.92
N MET A 234 -11.77 20.51 -13.82
CA MET A 234 -12.00 19.18 -14.38
C MET A 234 -11.89 18.08 -13.30
N LYS A 235 -10.88 18.17 -12.44
CA LYS A 235 -10.72 17.24 -11.30
C LYS A 235 -11.90 17.36 -10.34
N TRP A 236 -12.31 18.58 -9.99
CA TRP A 236 -13.49 18.80 -9.14
C TRP A 236 -14.76 18.23 -9.76
N ASP A 237 -15.00 18.49 -11.05
CA ASP A 237 -16.14 17.95 -11.78
C ASP A 237 -16.15 16.40 -11.75
N PHE A 238 -15.01 15.73 -11.97
CA PHE A 238 -14.94 14.28 -11.83
C PHE A 238 -15.35 13.82 -10.43
N ARG A 239 -14.82 14.47 -9.37
CA ARG A 239 -15.15 14.10 -7.98
C ARG A 239 -16.63 14.24 -7.68
N GLU A 240 -17.25 15.31 -8.16
CA GLU A 240 -18.67 15.60 -7.97
C GLU A 240 -19.55 14.63 -8.75
N LYS A 241 -19.27 14.44 -10.04
CA LYS A 241 -20.05 13.53 -10.91
C LYS A 241 -19.98 12.09 -10.41
N MET A 242 -18.80 11.65 -9.98
CA MET A 242 -18.60 10.30 -9.43
C MET A 242 -19.02 10.17 -7.96
N GLU A 243 -19.46 11.26 -7.33
CA GLU A 243 -19.88 11.30 -5.93
C GLU A 243 -18.83 10.71 -4.96
N LEU A 244 -17.53 11.00 -5.19
CA LEU A 244 -16.45 10.36 -4.43
C LEU A 244 -16.59 10.55 -2.92
N LYS A 245 -17.11 11.70 -2.45
CA LYS A 245 -17.38 11.95 -1.03
C LYS A 245 -18.40 10.97 -0.43
N LYS A 246 -19.36 10.50 -1.21
CA LYS A 246 -20.34 9.48 -0.79
C LYS A 246 -19.66 8.11 -0.70
N VAL A 247 -18.75 7.81 -1.63
CA VAL A 247 -17.93 6.58 -1.61
C VAL A 247 -17.02 6.56 -0.38
N GLU A 248 -16.32 7.66 -0.10
CA GLU A 248 -15.46 7.79 1.08
C GLU A 248 -16.24 7.46 2.36
N LYS A 249 -17.42 8.07 2.56
CA LYS A 249 -18.28 7.82 3.73
C LYS A 249 -18.74 6.37 3.84
N MET A 250 -19.07 5.74 2.73
CA MET A 250 -19.49 4.34 2.72
C MET A 250 -18.34 3.41 3.13
N LEU A 251 -17.12 3.67 2.64
CA LEU A 251 -15.95 2.87 2.97
C LEU A 251 -15.55 2.98 4.45
N TYR A 252 -15.63 4.18 5.04
CA TYR A 252 -15.37 4.37 6.48
C TYR A 252 -16.33 3.58 7.40
N ASN A 253 -17.49 3.16 6.89
CA ASN A 253 -18.49 2.42 7.67
C ASN A 253 -18.41 0.91 7.47
N LEU A 254 -17.47 0.42 6.65
CA LEU A 254 -17.24 -1.01 6.52
C LEU A 254 -16.47 -1.52 7.75
N PRO A 255 -16.82 -2.70 8.29
CA PRO A 255 -16.09 -3.29 9.41
C PRO A 255 -14.63 -3.52 9.03
N GLU A 256 -13.73 -3.33 9.99
CA GLU A 256 -12.34 -3.77 9.85
C GLU A 256 -12.31 -5.31 9.77
N GLU A 257 -11.48 -5.85 8.89
CA GLU A 257 -11.27 -7.31 8.81
C GLU A 257 -10.32 -7.75 9.92
N ASP A 258 -10.70 -8.79 10.67
CA ASP A 258 -9.83 -9.40 11.68
C ASP A 258 -8.59 -10.03 11.04
N ILE A 259 -7.43 -9.85 11.66
CA ILE A 259 -6.19 -10.52 11.24
C ILE A 259 -6.27 -11.99 11.67
N PRO A 260 -6.05 -12.97 10.79
CA PRO A 260 -6.03 -14.38 11.18
C PRO A 260 -4.91 -14.68 12.20
N ASP A 261 -5.19 -15.50 13.24
CA ASP A 261 -4.26 -15.84 14.34
C ASP A 261 -2.86 -16.33 13.87
N GLY A 262 -2.80 -17.03 12.74
CA GLY A 262 -1.54 -17.51 12.17
C GLY A 262 -0.62 -16.41 11.61
N GLU A 263 -1.15 -15.20 11.41
CA GLU A 263 -0.43 -14.05 10.84
C GLU A 263 0.05 -13.06 11.91
N LEU A 264 -0.10 -13.42 13.19
CA LEU A 264 0.40 -12.62 14.30
C LEU A 264 1.92 -12.70 14.37
N LEU A 265 2.59 -11.56 14.27
CA LEU A 265 4.01 -11.37 14.56
C LEU A 265 4.29 -11.26 16.07
N GLU A 266 3.27 -10.79 16.77
CA GLU A 266 3.22 -10.60 18.21
C GLU A 266 1.78 -10.79 18.66
N GLU A 267 1.59 -11.35 19.85
CA GLU A 267 0.28 -11.40 20.49
C GLU A 267 0.39 -10.97 21.96
N THR A 268 -0.66 -10.30 22.43
CA THR A 268 -0.81 -9.91 23.82
C THR A 268 -1.88 -10.77 24.45
N ILE A 269 -1.53 -11.46 25.54
CA ILE A 269 -2.45 -12.30 26.32
C ILE A 269 -2.57 -11.69 27.71
N ILE A 270 -3.79 -11.33 28.10
CA ILE A 270 -4.08 -10.91 29.47
C ILE A 270 -4.52 -12.14 30.26
N SER A 271 -3.94 -12.35 31.45
CA SER A 271 -4.33 -13.44 32.34
C SER A 271 -5.81 -13.31 32.73
N LYS A 272 -6.43 -14.45 33.04
CA LYS A 272 -7.84 -14.54 33.42
C LYS A 272 -8.21 -13.68 34.63
N ASP A 273 -7.26 -13.49 35.55
CA ASP A 273 -7.44 -12.64 36.73
C ASP A 273 -7.11 -11.16 36.48
N GLY A 274 -6.66 -10.80 35.27
CA GLY A 274 -6.34 -9.44 34.85
C GLY A 274 -5.08 -8.86 35.47
N LYS A 275 -4.24 -9.67 36.14
CA LYS A 275 -3.06 -9.19 36.88
C LYS A 275 -1.76 -9.25 36.09
N ALA A 276 -1.75 -9.98 34.99
CA ALA A 276 -0.58 -10.11 34.14
C ALA A 276 -0.94 -9.93 32.68
N GLU A 277 -0.07 -9.24 31.96
CA GLU A 277 -0.06 -9.16 30.51
C GLU A 277 1.18 -9.88 30.00
N TYR A 278 0.99 -10.71 28.98
CA TYR A 278 2.05 -11.47 28.34
C TYR A 278 2.19 -11.01 26.90
N THR A 279 3.36 -10.49 26.55
CA THR A 279 3.70 -10.15 25.18
C THR A 279 4.55 -11.27 24.60
N LEU A 280 4.02 -11.95 23.59
CA LEU A 280 4.67 -13.05 22.89
C LEU A 280 5.12 -12.58 21.51
N THR A 281 6.42 -12.66 21.26
CA THR A 281 7.03 -12.38 19.95
C THR A 281 7.62 -13.67 19.38
N TYR A 282 7.45 -13.95 18.08
CA TYR A 282 7.79 -15.25 17.50
C TYR A 282 9.03 -15.25 16.59
N PHE A 283 9.80 -16.34 16.60
CA PHE A 283 11.08 -16.41 15.90
C PHE A 283 11.32 -17.76 15.23
N ASP A 284 12.17 -17.77 14.20
CA ASP A 284 12.73 -18.99 13.62
C ASP A 284 13.92 -19.55 14.42
N ASP A 285 14.53 -20.62 13.90
CA ASP A 285 15.71 -21.23 14.50
C ASP A 285 16.94 -20.31 14.55
N ASN A 286 17.01 -19.32 13.66
CA ASN A 286 18.07 -18.33 13.56
C ASN A 286 17.78 -17.06 14.40
N MET A 287 16.69 -17.02 15.17
CA MET A 287 16.21 -15.84 15.91
C MET A 287 15.82 -14.68 14.98
N GLU A 288 15.40 -14.97 13.75
CA GLU A 288 14.75 -14.02 12.85
C GLU A 288 13.27 -13.88 13.29
N TRP A 289 12.82 -12.65 13.50
CA TRP A 289 11.43 -12.36 13.89
C TRP A 289 10.49 -12.80 12.76
N MET A 290 9.37 -13.46 13.09
CA MET A 290 8.39 -13.89 12.09
C MET A 290 6.98 -14.15 12.61
N GLU A 291 6.04 -14.46 11.71
CA GLU A 291 4.67 -14.85 12.06
C GLU A 291 4.63 -16.18 12.82
N LYS A 292 3.65 -16.30 13.74
CA LYS A 292 3.35 -17.48 14.56
C LYS A 292 3.36 -18.79 13.78
N ALA A 293 2.80 -18.80 12.57
CA ALA A 293 2.67 -20.00 11.74
C ALA A 293 4.01 -20.61 11.28
N TYR A 294 5.08 -19.81 11.19
CA TYR A 294 6.40 -20.24 10.73
C TYR A 294 7.43 -20.36 11.86
N ALA A 295 7.09 -19.83 13.03
CA ALA A 295 7.99 -19.76 14.16
C ALA A 295 8.28 -21.14 14.77
N THR A 296 9.54 -21.34 15.13
CA THR A 296 9.98 -22.50 15.92
C THR A 296 10.25 -22.13 17.37
N LYS A 297 10.43 -20.83 17.65
CA LYS A 297 10.76 -20.25 18.96
C LYS A 297 9.85 -19.07 19.29
N TYR A 298 9.79 -18.73 20.57
CA TYR A 298 9.12 -17.52 21.05
C TYR A 298 9.99 -16.79 22.07
N TYR A 299 9.77 -15.49 22.19
CA TYR A 299 10.21 -14.63 23.27
C TYR A 299 8.97 -14.14 24.01
N LEU A 300 8.97 -14.25 25.33
CA LEU A 300 7.85 -13.88 26.19
C LEU A 300 8.33 -12.81 27.16
N ILE A 301 7.59 -11.71 27.24
CA ILE A 301 7.71 -10.71 28.31
C ILE A 301 6.43 -10.77 29.16
N LYS A 302 6.59 -10.86 30.47
CA LYS A 302 5.48 -10.74 31.42
C LYS A 302 5.50 -9.36 32.05
N HIS A 303 4.41 -8.61 31.91
CA HIS A 303 4.15 -7.38 32.65
C HIS A 303 3.12 -7.65 33.74
N LEU A 304 3.33 -7.09 34.93
CA LEU A 304 2.30 -7.08 35.96
C LEU A 304 1.46 -5.83 35.81
N LEU A 305 0.14 -6.00 35.99
CA LEU A 305 -0.84 -4.93 35.91
C LEU A 305 -1.26 -4.49 37.31
N ASP A 306 -1.51 -3.20 37.47
CA ASP A 306 -2.17 -2.66 38.66
C ASP A 306 -3.70 -2.87 38.61
N GLU A 307 -4.42 -2.40 39.63
CA GLU A 307 -5.88 -2.53 39.71
C GLU A 307 -6.63 -1.76 38.60
N GLU A 308 -5.97 -0.82 37.93
CA GLU A 308 -6.49 -0.02 36.83
C GLU A 308 -6.12 -0.62 35.45
N GLY A 309 -5.33 -1.70 35.43
CA GLY A 309 -4.86 -2.36 34.21
C GLY A 309 -3.61 -1.73 33.59
N ASN A 310 -2.92 -0.84 34.30
CA ASN A 310 -1.68 -0.22 33.81
C ASN A 310 -0.47 -1.09 34.16
N TRP A 311 0.56 -1.04 33.31
CA TRP A 311 1.82 -1.71 33.58
C TRP A 311 2.49 -1.12 34.82
N MET A 312 2.83 -1.97 35.78
CA MET A 312 3.61 -1.57 36.95
C MET A 312 5.10 -1.34 36.62
N SER A 313 5.57 -1.82 35.47
CA SER A 313 6.94 -1.63 34.95
C SER A 313 6.93 -1.67 33.42
N GLU A 314 7.62 -0.71 32.79
CA GLU A 314 7.80 -0.66 31.33
C GLU A 314 8.69 -1.78 30.80
N ASP A 315 9.68 -2.24 31.57
CA ASP A 315 10.66 -3.26 31.14
C ASP A 315 10.15 -4.71 31.32
N GLY A 316 8.97 -4.90 31.93
CA GLY A 316 8.44 -6.20 32.33
C GLY A 316 9.08 -6.77 33.60
N GLU A 317 8.48 -7.83 34.14
CA GLU A 317 8.92 -8.56 35.35
C GLU A 317 9.81 -9.76 34.99
N MET A 318 9.53 -10.44 33.88
CA MET A 318 10.24 -11.63 33.44
C MET A 318 10.35 -11.70 31.92
N THR A 319 11.51 -12.13 31.43
CA THR A 319 11.75 -12.42 30.02
C THR A 319 12.14 -13.90 29.85
N LYS A 320 11.55 -14.58 28.87
CA LYS A 320 11.80 -16.00 28.62
C LYS A 320 11.85 -16.28 27.12
N THR A 321 12.81 -17.09 26.70
CA THR A 321 12.87 -17.64 25.34
C THR A 321 12.59 -19.14 25.38
N GLY A 322 11.78 -19.65 24.45
CA GLY A 322 11.41 -21.05 24.41
C GLY A 322 11.14 -21.55 22.99
N TRP A 323 10.84 -22.85 22.88
CA TRP A 323 10.42 -23.48 21.63
C TRP A 323 8.90 -23.44 21.53
N MET A 324 8.35 -23.14 20.36
CA MET A 324 6.90 -23.04 20.12
C MET A 324 6.15 -24.31 20.55
N LYS A 325 6.73 -25.50 20.30
CA LYS A 325 6.15 -26.79 20.72
C LYS A 325 5.97 -26.96 22.23
N ASN A 326 6.63 -26.12 23.04
CA ASN A 326 6.57 -26.14 24.51
C ASN A 326 5.77 -24.95 25.07
N LEU A 327 5.24 -24.08 24.21
CA LEU A 327 4.42 -22.95 24.62
C LEU A 327 3.04 -23.46 25.03
N ASP A 328 2.64 -23.14 26.26
CA ASP A 328 1.37 -23.58 26.85
C ASP A 328 0.48 -22.36 27.08
N PHE A 329 -0.44 -22.16 26.13
CA PHE A 329 -1.38 -21.03 26.13
C PHE A 329 -2.34 -21.03 27.31
N GLU A 330 -2.75 -22.21 27.78
CA GLU A 330 -3.64 -22.30 28.94
C GLU A 330 -2.95 -21.82 30.20
N LYS A 331 -1.65 -22.13 30.36
CA LYS A 331 -0.87 -21.62 31.49
C LYS A 331 -0.66 -20.12 31.45
N LEU A 332 -0.43 -19.54 30.27
CA LEU A 332 -0.36 -18.09 30.11
C LEU A 332 -1.69 -17.44 30.51
N TYR A 333 -2.79 -17.96 29.98
CA TYR A 333 -4.12 -17.47 30.31
C TYR A 333 -4.46 -17.62 31.80
N ASN A 334 -4.02 -18.70 32.46
CA ASN A 334 -4.22 -18.91 33.90
C ASN A 334 -3.21 -18.18 34.79
N GLY A 335 -2.16 -17.56 34.23
CA GLY A 335 -1.14 -16.84 34.98
C GLY A 335 -0.11 -17.72 35.68
N GLU A 336 0.16 -18.92 35.14
CA GLU A 336 0.93 -20.00 35.80
C GLU A 336 2.38 -20.16 35.29
N ILE A 337 2.89 -19.23 34.47
CA ILE A 337 4.22 -19.31 33.83
C ILE A 337 5.34 -18.66 34.65
#